data_AF-A0A1C6IAY6-F1
#
_entry.id   AF-A0A1C6IAY6-F1
#
_cell.length_a   1.000
_cell.length_b   1.000
_cell.length_c   1.000
_cell.angle_alpha   90.00
_cell.angle_beta   90.00
_cell.angle_gamma   90.00
#
_symmetry.space_group_name_H-M   'P 1'
#
loop_
_entity.id
_entity.type
_entity.pdbx_description
1 polymer ?
#
loop_
_entity_poly.entity_id
_entity_poly.type
_entity_poly.pdbx_seq_one_letter_code
_entity_poly.pdbx_strand_id
1 'polypeptide(L)'
;MPSEKAFAYKMRLEAMKRQGQRTDLTSNPLGRKSDGKETAQIIGEQSGDSQTQVRRYIRLTNLVSELLEFVDEGRIKMRPAVELSYLDEDCQRDVVDEIDLNDATPSHDQTICCDIINL
;
A
#
# COMPACT_ATOMS: atom_id res chain seq x y z
N MET A 1 -0.68 -1.57 11.68
CA MET A 1 0.03 -0.66 10.75
C MET A 1 -0.58 -0.72 9.35
N PRO A 2 -0.47 0.35 8.52
CA PRO A 2 -0.84 0.31 7.10
C PRO A 2 -0.27 -0.87 6.32
N SER A 3 1.00 -1.22 6.53
CA SER A 3 1.69 -2.36 5.91
C SER A 3 1.06 -3.71 6.29
N GLU A 4 0.82 -3.95 7.57
CA GLU A 4 0.17 -5.18 8.07
C GLU A 4 -1.20 -5.38 7.43
N LYS A 5 -1.99 -4.29 7.35
CA LYS A 5 -3.32 -4.31 6.72
C LYS A 5 -3.21 -4.59 5.22
N ALA A 6 -2.22 -4.01 4.55
CA ALA A 6 -1.91 -4.26 3.14
C ALA A 6 -1.60 -5.74 2.87
N PHE A 7 -0.70 -6.35 3.64
CA PHE A 7 -0.35 -7.77 3.50
C PHE A 7 -1.51 -8.69 3.88
N ALA A 8 -2.29 -8.37 4.91
CA ALA A 8 -3.48 -9.13 5.28
C ALA A 8 -4.51 -9.16 4.13
N TYR A 9 -4.76 -8.03 3.46
CA TYR A 9 -5.64 -7.99 2.30
C TYR A 9 -5.08 -8.72 1.08
N LYS A 10 -3.78 -8.62 0.81
CA LYS A 10 -3.14 -9.38 -0.26
C LYS A 10 -3.29 -10.89 -0.01
N MET A 11 -3.02 -11.35 1.20
CA MET A 11 -3.18 -12.75 1.58
C MET A 11 -4.62 -13.24 1.40
N ARG A 12 -5.61 -12.43 1.83
CA ARG A 12 -7.04 -12.75 1.66
C ARG A 12 -7.45 -12.79 0.19
N LEU A 13 -6.98 -11.83 -0.62
CA LEU A 13 -7.21 -11.81 -2.07
C LEU A 13 -6.69 -13.09 -2.72
N GLU A 14 -5.45 -13.49 -2.42
CA GLU A 14 -4.84 -14.69 -2.98
C GLU A 14 -5.54 -15.98 -2.52
N ALA A 15 -5.97 -16.05 -1.26
CA ALA A 15 -6.76 -17.18 -0.76
C ALA A 15 -8.10 -17.34 -1.51
N MET A 16 -8.80 -16.23 -1.75
CA MET A 16 -10.07 -16.22 -2.49
C MET A 16 -9.87 -16.59 -3.97
N LYS A 17 -8.79 -16.13 -4.61
CA LYS A 17 -8.43 -16.54 -5.97
C LYS A 17 -8.19 -18.04 -6.08
N ARG A 18 -7.50 -18.65 -5.10
CA ARG A 18 -7.26 -20.10 -5.05
C ARG A 18 -8.55 -20.90 -4.85
N GLN A 19 -9.46 -20.43 -3.99
CA GLN A 19 -10.76 -21.10 -3.78
C GLN A 19 -11.65 -21.07 -5.04
N GLY A 20 -11.53 -20.03 -5.86
CA GLY A 20 -12.21 -19.93 -7.16
C GLY A 20 -11.70 -20.88 -8.26
N GLN A 21 -10.58 -21.59 -8.04
CA GLN A 21 -9.98 -22.53 -9.00
C GLN A 21 -10.55 -23.95 -8.97
N ARG A 22 -11.56 -24.29 -8.15
CA ARG A 22 -12.31 -25.54 -8.36
C ARG A 22 -13.16 -25.42 -9.64
N THR A 23 -12.60 -25.84 -10.76
CA THR A 23 -13.27 -25.84 -12.08
C THR A 23 -14.10 -27.10 -12.35
N ASP A 24 -14.11 -28.09 -11.46
CA ASP A 24 -14.71 -29.41 -11.74
C ASP A 24 -16.01 -29.74 -10.97
N LEU A 25 -16.49 -28.89 -10.05
CA LEU A 25 -17.60 -29.23 -9.14
C LEU A 25 -18.82 -28.28 -9.15
N THR A 26 -19.03 -27.45 -10.17
CA THR A 26 -20.27 -26.65 -10.26
C THR A 26 -20.89 -26.66 -11.64
N SER A 27 -22.07 -27.28 -11.70
CA SER A 27 -23.02 -27.37 -12.79
C SER A 27 -23.58 -26.00 -13.21
N ASN A 28 -22.95 -25.34 -14.20
CA ASN A 28 -23.59 -24.56 -15.28
C ASN A 28 -22.52 -23.78 -16.07
N PRO A 29 -22.48 -23.82 -17.42
CA PRO A 29 -21.51 -23.05 -18.20
C PRO A 29 -21.74 -21.52 -18.21
N LEU A 30 -22.87 -21.05 -17.66
CA LEU A 30 -23.32 -19.66 -17.76
C LEU A 30 -23.64 -19.00 -16.41
N GLY A 31 -23.40 -19.68 -15.29
CA GLY A 31 -23.63 -19.15 -13.95
C GLY A 31 -22.50 -18.22 -13.51
N ARG A 32 -22.77 -16.91 -13.38
CA ARG A 32 -21.83 -15.90 -12.89
C ARG A 32 -21.34 -16.34 -11.49
N LYS A 33 -20.07 -16.74 -11.40
CA LYS A 33 -19.43 -17.11 -10.14
C LYS A 33 -19.49 -15.87 -9.21
N SER A 34 -20.05 -16.06 -8.00
CA SER A 34 -20.22 -15.06 -6.92
C SER A 34 -20.97 -13.76 -7.28
N ASP A 35 -22.29 -13.77 -7.46
CA ASP A 35 -23.19 -12.59 -7.55
C ASP A 35 -22.74 -11.38 -8.41
N GLY A 36 -21.71 -11.54 -9.23
CA GLY A 36 -21.04 -10.45 -9.92
C GLY A 36 -20.14 -9.53 -9.11
N LYS A 37 -19.88 -9.80 -7.82
CA LYS A 37 -19.03 -8.95 -6.97
C LYS A 37 -17.55 -9.25 -7.16
N GLU A 38 -16.74 -8.20 -7.24
CA GLU A 38 -15.28 -8.32 -7.29
C GLU A 38 -14.70 -8.70 -5.92
N THR A 39 -13.62 -9.49 -5.89
CA THR A 39 -12.99 -9.94 -4.63
C THR A 39 -12.64 -8.79 -3.67
N ALA A 40 -12.17 -7.65 -4.18
CA ALA A 40 -11.87 -6.48 -3.34
C ALA A 40 -13.13 -5.87 -2.68
N GLN A 41 -14.28 -5.95 -3.34
CA GLN A 41 -15.56 -5.54 -2.77
C GLN A 41 -15.97 -6.48 -1.63
N ILE A 42 -15.83 -7.80 -1.83
CA ILE A 42 -16.14 -8.81 -0.80
C ILE A 42 -15.25 -8.61 0.43
N ILE A 43 -13.95 -8.40 0.23
CA ILE A 43 -13.00 -8.12 1.32
C ILE A 43 -13.41 -6.86 2.08
N GLY A 44 -13.77 -5.79 1.36
CA GLY A 44 -14.19 -4.53 1.95
C GLY A 44 -15.47 -4.64 2.79
N GLU A 45 -16.49 -5.32 2.26
CA GLU A 45 -17.74 -5.62 2.97
C GLU A 45 -17.48 -6.39 4.28
N GLN A 46 -16.48 -7.28 4.30
CA GLN A 46 -16.11 -8.08 5.47
C GLN A 46 -15.20 -7.36 6.47
N SER A 47 -14.50 -6.31 6.05
CA SER A 47 -13.57 -5.56 6.91
C SER A 47 -14.06 -4.16 7.31
N GLY A 48 -15.16 -3.68 6.74
CA GLY A 48 -15.66 -2.32 6.95
C GLY A 48 -14.95 -1.25 6.11
N ASP A 49 -14.18 -1.65 5.10
CA ASP A 49 -13.47 -0.73 4.20
C ASP A 49 -14.15 -0.70 2.82
N SER A 50 -14.04 0.42 2.11
CA SER A 50 -14.53 0.47 0.74
C SER A 50 -13.65 -0.39 -0.18
N GLN A 51 -14.23 -0.88 -1.28
CA GLN A 51 -13.48 -1.57 -2.33
C GLN A 51 -12.23 -0.78 -2.77
N THR A 52 -12.35 0.54 -2.91
CA THR A 52 -11.24 1.43 -3.26
C THR A 52 -10.15 1.43 -2.19
N GLN A 53 -10.50 1.44 -0.90
CA GLN A 53 -9.52 1.36 0.19
C GLN A 53 -8.80 0.01 0.18
N VAL A 54 -9.52 -1.09 0.02
CA VAL A 54 -8.92 -2.43 -0.10
C VAL A 54 -7.89 -2.47 -1.24
N ARG A 55 -8.24 -1.95 -2.42
CA ARG A 55 -7.31 -1.87 -3.57
C ARG A 55 -6.08 -1.02 -3.26
N ARG A 56 -6.23 0.13 -2.60
CA ARG A 56 -5.11 1.00 -2.21
C ARG A 56 -4.15 0.29 -1.26
N TYR A 57 -4.66 -0.35 -0.22
CA TYR A 57 -3.85 -1.15 0.69
C TYR A 57 -3.12 -2.28 -0.03
N ILE A 58 -3.80 -3.06 -0.87
CA ILE A 58 -3.14 -4.12 -1.66
C ILE A 58 -2.03 -3.52 -2.54
N ARG A 59 -2.24 -2.33 -3.08
CA ARG A 59 -1.25 -1.67 -3.92
C ARG A 59 0.04 -1.32 -3.15
N LEU A 60 -0.05 -0.93 -1.87
CA LEU A 60 1.12 -0.67 -1.02
C LEU A 60 2.09 -1.86 -0.94
N THR A 61 1.62 -3.09 -1.17
CA THR A 61 2.50 -4.29 -1.19
C THR A 61 3.44 -4.38 -2.40
N ASN A 62 3.45 -3.37 -3.27
CA ASN A 62 4.39 -3.21 -4.38
C ASN A 62 5.37 -2.05 -4.15
N LEU A 63 5.37 -1.46 -2.95
CA LEU A 63 6.42 -0.55 -2.53
C LEU A 63 7.65 -1.34 -2.13
N VAL A 64 8.83 -0.74 -2.35
CA VAL A 64 10.05 -1.15 -1.65
C VAL A 64 9.86 -1.00 -0.14
N SER A 65 10.62 -1.78 0.64
CA SER A 65 10.49 -1.87 2.11
C SER A 65 10.58 -0.51 2.79
N GLU A 66 11.51 0.33 2.35
CA GLU A 66 11.87 1.62 2.90
C GLU A 66 10.69 2.61 2.76
N LEU A 67 10.09 2.68 1.56
CA LEU A 67 8.89 3.49 1.35
C LEU A 67 7.69 2.97 2.14
N LEU A 68 7.57 1.65 2.32
CA LEU A 68 6.50 1.07 3.12
C LEU A 68 6.65 1.41 4.61
N GLU A 69 7.88 1.41 5.12
CA GLU A 69 8.22 1.86 6.47
C GLU A 69 7.87 3.34 6.65
N PHE A 70 8.21 4.21 5.69
CA PHE A 70 7.84 5.63 5.74
C PHE A 70 6.31 5.85 5.76
N VAL A 71 5.52 4.94 5.17
CA VAL A 71 4.05 4.98 5.27
C VAL A 71 3.57 4.59 6.67
N ASP A 72 4.18 3.57 7.26
CA ASP A 72 3.87 3.10 8.60
C ASP A 72 4.23 4.14 9.68
N GLU A 73 5.37 4.81 9.52
CA GLU A 73 5.81 5.96 10.34
C GLU A 73 4.94 7.20 10.11
N GLY A 74 4.14 7.22 9.04
CA GLY A 74 3.26 8.34 8.69
C GLY A 74 3.98 9.52 8.02
N ARG A 75 5.26 9.36 7.65
CA ARG A 75 6.06 10.29 6.85
C ARG A 75 5.49 10.41 5.43
N ILE A 76 5.02 9.31 4.84
CA ILE A 76 4.31 9.29 3.56
C ILE A 76 2.83 8.98 3.77
N LYS A 77 1.94 9.85 3.26
CA LYS A 77 0.48 9.60 3.32
C LYS A 77 0.04 8.58 2.26
N MET A 78 -1.10 7.94 2.51
CA MET A 78 -1.68 6.89 1.65
C MET A 78 -1.75 7.25 0.15
N ARG A 79 -2.15 8.48 -0.19
CA ARG A 79 -2.31 8.90 -1.59
C ARG A 79 -0.98 8.88 -2.37
N PRO A 80 0.07 9.61 -1.94
CA PRO A 80 1.36 9.54 -2.61
C PRO A 80 1.98 8.14 -2.56
N ALA A 81 1.81 7.39 -1.46
CA ALA A 81 2.28 6.00 -1.38
C ALA A 81 1.66 5.09 -2.48
N VAL A 82 0.37 5.26 -2.74
CA VAL A 82 -0.31 4.54 -3.82
C VAL A 82 0.21 4.98 -5.19
N GLU A 83 0.53 6.25 -5.40
CA GLU A 83 1.12 6.72 -6.66
C GLU A 83 2.53 6.14 -6.87
N LEU A 84 3.38 6.19 -5.85
CA LEU A 84 4.75 5.63 -5.86
C LEU A 84 4.76 4.13 -6.18
N SER A 85 3.79 3.38 -5.69
CA SER A 85 3.70 1.94 -5.94
C SER A 85 3.43 1.56 -7.42
N TYR A 86 3.16 2.53 -8.29
CA TYR A 86 3.07 2.35 -9.75
C TYR A 86 4.39 2.53 -10.49
N LEU A 87 5.42 3.04 -9.82
CA LEU A 87 6.76 3.12 -10.37
C LEU A 87 7.47 1.76 -10.30
N ASP A 88 8.42 1.55 -11.20
CA ASP A 88 9.37 0.44 -11.07
C ASP A 88 10.25 0.59 -9.83
N GLU A 89 10.96 -0.49 -9.48
CA GLU A 89 11.76 -0.55 -8.27
C GLU A 89 12.90 0.49 -8.26
N ASP A 90 13.56 0.72 -9.39
CA ASP A 90 14.68 1.66 -9.50
C ASP A 90 14.20 3.09 -9.22
N CYS A 91 13.10 3.52 -9.86
CA CYS A 91 12.50 4.82 -9.60
C CYS A 91 12.02 4.98 -8.15
N GLN A 92 11.56 3.91 -7.50
CA GLN A 92 11.18 3.96 -6.09
C GLN A 92 12.41 4.14 -5.18
N ARG A 93 13.53 3.51 -5.50
CA ARG A 93 14.79 3.66 -4.76
C ARG A 93 15.37 5.07 -4.92
N ASP A 94 15.28 5.66 -6.12
CA ASP A 94 15.66 7.06 -6.33
C ASP A 94 14.88 8.02 -5.41
N VAL A 95 13.59 7.74 -5.17
CA VAL A 95 12.76 8.53 -4.24
C VAL A 95 13.20 8.34 -2.79
N VAL A 96 13.62 7.12 -2.40
CA VAL A 96 14.16 6.87 -1.05
C VAL A 96 15.44 7.67 -0.83
N ASP A 97 16.37 7.62 -1.80
CA ASP A 97 17.64 8.35 -1.74
C ASP A 97 17.39 9.87 -1.62
N GLU A 98 16.43 10.40 -2.38
CA GLU A 98 16.07 11.83 -2.32
C GLU A 98 15.44 12.20 -0.96
N ILE A 99 14.61 11.35 -0.37
CA ILE A 99 14.05 11.58 0.97
C ILE A 99 15.18 11.61 2.01
N ASP A 100 16.10 10.66 1.96
CA ASP A 100 17.21 10.56 2.91
C ASP A 100 18.19 11.75 2.78
N LEU A 101 18.48 12.20 1.55
CA LEU A 101 19.29 13.40 1.30
C LEU A 101 18.65 14.67 1.86
N ASN A 102 17.34 14.82 1.68
CA ASN A 102 16.61 15.99 2.18
C ASN A 102 16.45 15.97 3.71
N ASP A 103 16.28 14.79 4.33
CA ASP A 103 16.25 14.67 5.79
C ASP A 103 17.64 14.84 6.43
N ALA A 104 18.71 14.47 5.72
CA ALA A 104 20.09 14.73 6.13
C ALA A 104 20.53 16.19 5.90
N THR A 105 19.82 16.92 5.04
CA THR A 105 20.04 18.35 4.83
C THR A 105 19.29 19.12 5.93
N PRO A 106 19.98 19.86 6.82
CA PRO A 106 19.30 20.57 7.90
C PRO A 106 18.26 21.52 7.34
N SER A 107 17.02 21.40 7.83
CA SER A 107 15.93 22.27 7.39
C SER A 107 16.19 23.73 7.80
N HIS A 108 15.43 24.67 7.24
CA HIS A 108 15.48 26.08 7.66
C HIS A 108 15.31 26.23 9.19
N ASP A 109 14.43 25.41 9.80
CA ASP A 109 14.22 25.38 11.25
C ASP A 109 15.45 24.88 12.02
N GLN A 110 16.19 23.90 11.49
CA GLN A 110 17.44 23.44 12.09
C GLN A 110 18.58 24.46 11.95
N THR A 111 18.57 25.25 10.88
CA THR A 111 19.55 26.33 10.66
C THR A 111 19.30 27.51 11.62
N ILE A 112 18.02 27.85 11.86
CA ILE A 112 17.64 28.94 12.78
C ILE A 112 17.98 28.62 14.25
N CYS A 113 17.86 27.35 14.67
CA CYS A 113 18.10 26.98 16.07
C CYS A 113 19.60 27.01 16.45
N CYS A 114 20.51 26.82 15.49
CA CYS A 114 21.95 26.86 15.74
C CYS A 114 22.51 28.27 15.93
N ASP A 115 21.85 29.31 15.41
CA ASP A 115 22.34 30.69 15.52
C ASP A 115 22.00 31.38 16.86
N ILE A 116 21.18 30.76 17.71
CA ILE A 116 20.72 31.36 18.98
C ILE A 116 21.52 30.87 20.21
N ILE A 117 22.38 29.85 20.08
CA ILE A 117 23.15 29.27 21.22
C ILE A 117 24.62 29.76 21.22
N ASN A 118 24.88 31.02 20.89
CA ASN A 118 26.22 31.64 20.99
C ASN A 118 26.17 33.07 21.55
N LEU A 119 25.35 33.33 22.57
CA LEU A 119 25.36 34.58 23.36
C LEU A 119 25.14 34.30 24.85
#